data_AF-A0A8T2W236-F1
#
_entry.id   AF-A0A8T2W236-F1
#
_cell.length_a   1.000
_cell.length_b   1.000
_cell.length_c   1.000
_cell.angle_alpha   90.00
_cell.angle_beta   90.00
_cell.angle_gamma   90.00
#
_symmetry.space_group_name_H-M   'P 1'
#
loop_
_entity.id
_entity.type
_entity.pdbx_description
1 polymer ?
#
loop_
_entity_poly.entity_id
_entity_poly.type
_entity_poly.pdbx_seq_one_letter_code
_entity_poly.pdbx_strand_id
1 'polypeptide(L)'
;MQTAFIRTQLPVTRPASSSRPKSVALRSSGVIKPQAFFKLGSKPVEEKKEEVKEQPKNKLNIFSSFQKDDDVVGFRFDPSMQRWVRAPHLKADRLEMTVQPLSGAAYTVWPVMHTYLTGKKLKTIDQDAALALMKKGAYLVDVRLGIDFEKEHAVGAVSVPLFRITAGNEQWDKIKRVVMAGLNMRATERDPAFIDNMLKAVGGNKRKKVIVMCSVGGTLDTVVRVASTGKKTETDKDRAFGRETRSLKACYELMRAGFTDVVHLQGGLCEWRHEGYPIEP
;
A
#
# COMPACT_ATOMS: atom_id res chain seq x y z
N MET A 1 -49.79 28.93 25.77
CA MET A 1 -50.58 28.13 24.82
C MET A 1 -49.74 26.96 24.37
N GLN A 2 -50.00 25.78 24.94
CA GLN A 2 -49.39 24.51 24.57
C GLN A 2 -50.17 23.95 23.38
N THR A 3 -49.47 23.57 22.30
CA THR A 3 -50.04 22.78 21.21
C THR A 3 -49.17 21.54 21.04
N ALA A 4 -49.70 20.43 21.56
CA ALA A 4 -49.17 19.10 21.44
C ALA A 4 -49.35 18.60 20.01
N PHE A 5 -48.27 18.16 19.37
CA PHE A 5 -48.33 17.37 18.15
C PHE A 5 -48.16 15.88 18.49
N ILE A 6 -49.29 15.19 18.40
CA ILE A 6 -49.43 13.74 18.48
C ILE A 6 -48.84 13.14 17.21
N ARG A 7 -47.79 12.32 17.33
CA ARG A 7 -47.32 11.46 16.22
C ARG A 7 -47.60 10.01 16.58
N THR A 8 -48.59 9.47 15.90
CA THR A 8 -49.10 8.11 15.91
C THR A 8 -48.00 7.09 15.65
N GLN A 9 -47.84 6.12 16.56
CA GLN A 9 -47.00 4.94 16.37
C GLN A 9 -47.75 3.92 15.50
N LEU A 10 -47.13 3.50 14.40
CA LEU A 10 -47.60 2.38 13.59
C LEU A 10 -47.24 1.06 14.26
N PRO A 11 -48.13 0.04 14.29
CA PRO A 11 -47.86 -1.23 14.93
C PRO A 11 -46.84 -2.05 14.13
N VAL A 12 -45.76 -2.47 14.81
CA VAL A 12 -44.78 -3.43 14.30
C VAL A 12 -45.38 -4.84 14.41
N THR A 13 -45.80 -5.41 13.29
CA THR A 13 -46.20 -6.81 13.21
C THR A 13 -44.95 -7.70 13.13
N ARG A 14 -44.78 -8.60 14.11
CA ARG A 14 -43.74 -9.64 14.09
C ARG A 14 -44.19 -10.76 13.14
N PRO A 15 -43.39 -11.16 12.13
CA PRO A 15 -43.70 -12.38 11.39
C PRO A 15 -43.47 -13.60 12.28
N ALA A 16 -44.43 -14.53 12.22
CA ALA A 16 -44.47 -15.78 12.95
C ALA A 16 -43.27 -16.69 12.61
N SER A 17 -42.83 -17.44 13.62
CA SER A 17 -41.80 -18.46 13.56
C SER A 17 -42.10 -19.53 12.50
N SER A 18 -41.31 -19.57 11.43
CA SER A 18 -41.31 -20.70 10.50
C SER A 18 -40.39 -21.80 11.01
N SER A 19 -40.91 -23.02 10.96
CA SER A 19 -40.34 -24.25 11.46
C SER A 19 -39.08 -24.68 10.71
N ARG A 20 -38.11 -25.18 11.47
CA ARG A 20 -36.85 -25.77 11.01
C ARG A 20 -37.14 -26.99 10.13
N PRO A 21 -36.65 -27.07 8.87
CA PRO A 21 -36.73 -28.32 8.12
C PRO A 21 -35.78 -29.37 8.73
N LYS A 22 -36.30 -30.60 8.89
CA LYS A 22 -35.61 -31.76 9.46
C LYS A 22 -34.39 -32.13 8.61
N SER A 23 -33.30 -32.48 9.29
CA SER A 23 -32.07 -33.03 8.70
C SER A 23 -32.37 -34.32 7.95
N VAL A 24 -32.19 -34.32 6.63
CA VAL A 24 -32.15 -35.54 5.82
C VAL A 24 -30.72 -36.09 5.88
N ALA A 25 -30.59 -37.31 6.40
CA ALA A 25 -29.33 -38.04 6.45
C ALA A 25 -28.88 -38.43 5.03
N LEU A 26 -27.76 -37.88 4.57
CA LEU A 26 -27.08 -38.39 3.39
C LEU A 26 -26.28 -39.64 3.77
N ARG A 27 -26.64 -40.77 3.14
CA ARG A 27 -25.94 -42.04 3.22
C ARG A 27 -24.55 -41.91 2.59
N SER A 28 -23.58 -42.59 3.21
CA SER A 28 -22.22 -42.77 2.73
C SER A 28 -22.16 -43.55 1.42
N SER A 29 -21.59 -42.95 0.38
CA SER A 29 -21.11 -43.69 -0.80
C SER A 29 -19.91 -42.99 -1.43
N GLY A 30 -18.84 -43.76 -1.64
CA GLY A 30 -17.88 -43.57 -2.72
C GLY A 30 -16.79 -42.50 -2.53
N VAL A 31 -15.62 -42.95 -2.06
CA VAL A 31 -14.34 -42.27 -2.29
C VAL A 31 -14.06 -42.29 -3.79
N ILE A 32 -14.10 -41.13 -4.46
CA ILE A 32 -13.64 -40.98 -5.84
C ILE A 32 -12.29 -40.24 -5.79
N LYS A 33 -11.20 -40.95 -6.10
CA LYS A 33 -9.87 -40.38 -6.31
C LYS A 33 -9.82 -39.73 -7.70
N PRO A 34 -9.41 -38.46 -7.86
CA PRO A 34 -9.08 -37.94 -9.18
C PRO A 34 -7.67 -38.42 -9.57
N GLN A 35 -7.61 -39.49 -10.36
CA GLN A 35 -6.42 -39.84 -11.12
C GLN A 35 -6.36 -39.00 -12.41
N ALA A 36 -5.20 -38.39 -12.61
CA ALA A 36 -4.52 -38.15 -13.88
C ALA A 36 -5.31 -37.52 -15.05
N PHE A 37 -5.20 -36.20 -15.20
CA PHE A 37 -5.22 -35.55 -16.51
C PHE A 37 -4.28 -34.33 -16.47
N PHE A 38 -3.08 -34.49 -17.02
CA PHE A 38 -2.24 -33.48 -17.72
C PHE A 38 -0.86 -34.11 -17.97
N LYS A 39 -0.80 -35.05 -18.93
CA LYS A 39 0.44 -35.39 -19.62
C LYS A 39 0.39 -34.66 -20.97
N LEU A 40 0.94 -33.44 -21.00
CA LEU A 40 1.31 -32.79 -22.25
C LEU A 40 2.85 -32.81 -22.31
N GLY A 41 3.38 -33.52 -23.32
CA GLY A 41 4.80 -33.84 -23.41
C GLY A 41 5.69 -32.62 -23.60
N SER A 42 6.69 -32.50 -22.74
CA SER A 42 7.89 -31.70 -22.99
C SER A 42 9.02 -32.63 -23.42
N LYS A 43 9.53 -32.43 -24.64
CA LYS A 43 10.85 -32.95 -25.02
C LYS A 43 11.91 -32.13 -24.25
N PRO A 44 13.01 -32.75 -23.78
CA PRO A 44 14.08 -32.02 -23.11
C PRO A 44 14.82 -31.15 -24.14
N VAL A 45 14.92 -29.85 -23.86
CA VAL A 45 15.76 -28.93 -24.64
C VAL A 45 17.17 -29.01 -24.05
N GLU A 46 18.13 -29.36 -24.91
CA GLU A 46 19.55 -29.41 -24.63
C GLU A 46 20.08 -28.02 -24.22
N GLU A 47 20.73 -27.96 -23.08
CA GLU A 47 21.27 -26.76 -22.46
C GLU A 47 22.62 -26.40 -23.12
N LYS A 48 22.62 -25.47 -24.08
CA LYS A 48 23.87 -24.85 -24.57
C LYS A 48 24.29 -23.76 -23.60
N LYS A 49 25.41 -23.98 -22.89
CA LYS A 49 26.11 -22.95 -22.12
C LYS A 49 26.77 -21.97 -23.08
N GLU A 50 26.15 -20.81 -23.27
CA GLU A 50 26.81 -19.64 -23.85
C GLU A 50 27.39 -18.75 -22.75
N GLU A 51 28.67 -18.45 -22.92
CA GLU A 51 29.55 -17.71 -22.03
C GLU A 51 29.16 -16.22 -22.01
N VAL A 52 28.57 -15.75 -20.91
CA VAL A 52 28.21 -14.33 -20.75
C VAL A 52 29.48 -13.53 -20.43
N LYS A 53 29.94 -12.77 -21.43
CA LYS A 53 31.01 -11.77 -21.30
C LYS A 53 30.60 -10.65 -20.34
N GLU A 54 31.39 -10.47 -19.29
CA GLU A 54 31.28 -9.39 -18.30
C GLU A 54 31.47 -8.01 -18.96
N GLN A 55 30.54 -7.09 -18.73
CA GLN A 55 30.67 -5.65 -19.03
C GLN A 55 30.22 -4.80 -17.83
N PRO A 56 30.73 -3.56 -17.69
CA PRO A 56 31.42 -3.14 -16.47
C PRO A 56 30.52 -2.58 -15.37
N LYS A 57 31.00 -2.82 -14.15
CA LYS A 57 30.44 -2.40 -12.86
C LYS A 57 30.30 -0.88 -12.79
N ASN A 58 29.07 -0.38 -12.91
CA ASN A 58 28.68 0.90 -12.33
C ASN A 58 27.55 0.67 -11.31
N LYS A 59 27.87 -0.12 -10.27
CA LYS A 59 27.03 -0.26 -9.09
C LYS A 59 27.20 1.01 -8.27
N LEU A 60 26.21 1.92 -8.34
CA LEU A 60 26.01 2.86 -7.24
C LEU A 60 25.87 2.03 -5.95
N ASN A 61 26.86 2.16 -5.08
CA ASN A 61 26.87 1.56 -3.75
C ASN A 61 25.75 2.19 -2.89
N ILE A 62 24.53 1.69 -3.07
CA ILE A 62 23.34 2.00 -2.26
C ILE A 62 23.34 1.22 -0.92
N PHE A 63 24.44 0.55 -0.58
CA PHE A 63 24.49 -0.49 0.45
C PHE A 63 25.40 -0.22 1.66
N SER A 64 26.01 0.96 1.80
CA SER A 64 26.94 1.23 2.90
C SER A 64 26.30 1.73 4.20
N SER A 65 24.98 1.93 4.29
CA SER A 65 24.36 2.55 5.48
C SER A 65 23.22 1.74 6.13
N PHE A 66 23.27 0.40 6.08
CA PHE A 66 22.63 -0.38 7.14
C PHE A 66 23.54 -0.31 8.36
N GLN A 67 23.38 0.75 9.17
CA GLN A 67 23.99 0.84 10.49
C GLN A 67 23.56 -0.36 11.32
N LYS A 68 24.52 -0.91 12.07
CA LYS A 68 24.48 -2.24 12.66
C LYS A 68 23.52 -2.37 13.86
N ASP A 69 22.92 -1.27 14.28
CA ASP A 69 22.14 -1.16 15.50
C ASP A 69 20.79 -0.53 15.17
N ASP A 70 19.75 -1.35 15.05
CA ASP A 70 18.36 -0.98 15.29
C ASP A 70 17.56 -2.30 15.37
N ASP A 71 16.72 -2.44 16.39
CA ASP A 71 15.87 -3.59 16.69
C ASP A 71 14.88 -3.91 15.56
N VAL A 72 15.35 -4.51 14.46
CA VAL A 72 14.45 -5.05 13.44
C VAL A 72 13.80 -6.29 14.03
N VAL A 73 12.64 -6.08 14.66
CA VAL A 73 11.73 -7.15 15.08
C VAL A 73 11.56 -8.08 13.89
N GLY A 74 11.95 -9.34 14.05
CA GLY A 74 11.77 -10.34 13.01
C GLY A 74 10.33 -10.37 12.53
N PHE A 75 10.15 -10.59 11.24
CA PHE A 75 8.84 -10.67 10.61
C PHE A 75 8.84 -11.79 9.58
N ARG A 76 7.66 -12.31 9.28
CA ARG A 76 7.49 -13.29 8.20
C ARG A 76 6.22 -13.00 7.42
N PHE A 77 6.20 -13.38 6.15
CA PHE A 77 4.96 -13.41 5.38
C PHE A 77 4.18 -14.67 5.75
N ASP A 78 2.89 -14.54 6.05
CA ASP A 78 1.96 -15.65 6.24
C ASP A 78 1.16 -15.84 4.94
N PRO A 79 1.48 -16.84 4.09
CA PRO A 79 0.82 -17.02 2.81
C PRO A 79 -0.66 -17.38 2.93
N SER A 80 -1.06 -18.01 4.04
CA SER A 80 -2.44 -18.45 4.26
C SER A 80 -3.40 -17.27 4.46
N MET A 81 -2.91 -16.23 5.14
CA MET A 81 -3.65 -15.01 5.45
C MET A 81 -3.23 -13.81 4.58
N GLN A 82 -2.26 -14.00 3.69
CA GLN A 82 -1.65 -12.97 2.84
C GLN A 82 -1.22 -11.71 3.62
N ARG A 83 -0.64 -11.89 4.81
CA ARG A 83 -0.27 -10.78 5.71
C ARG A 83 1.13 -10.91 6.27
N TRP A 84 1.70 -9.78 6.68
CA TRP A 84 2.94 -9.74 7.45
C TRP A 84 2.67 -9.95 8.93
N VAL A 85 3.40 -10.86 9.55
CA VAL A 85 3.26 -11.20 10.98
C VAL A 85 4.57 -10.90 11.70
N ARG A 86 4.48 -10.31 12.90
CA ARG A 86 5.64 -10.13 13.78
C ARG A 86 6.10 -11.48 14.32
N ALA A 87 7.38 -11.77 14.18
CA ALA A 87 8.05 -12.99 14.59
C ALA A 87 9.32 -12.62 15.37
N PRO A 88 9.20 -12.21 16.65
CA PRO A 88 10.33 -11.68 17.42
C PRO A 88 11.47 -12.69 17.64
N HIS A 89 11.20 -13.98 17.45
CA HIS A 89 12.19 -15.07 17.56
C HIS A 89 12.99 -15.29 16.27
N LEU A 90 12.61 -14.66 15.16
CA LEU A 90 13.36 -14.71 13.90
C LEU A 90 14.29 -13.51 13.81
N LYS A 91 15.50 -13.73 13.28
CA LYS A 91 16.33 -12.62 12.82
C LYS A 91 15.87 -12.26 11.41
N ALA A 92 15.58 -11.00 11.15
CA ALA A 92 15.24 -10.56 9.81
C ALA A 92 16.44 -10.80 8.88
N ASP A 93 16.31 -11.72 7.94
CA ASP A 93 17.33 -11.93 6.92
C ASP A 93 17.25 -10.79 5.88
N ARG A 94 18.40 -10.27 5.47
CA ARG A 94 18.50 -9.16 4.50
C ARG A 94 17.85 -9.53 3.16
N LEU A 95 17.84 -10.81 2.79
CA LEU A 95 17.18 -11.32 1.57
C LEU A 95 15.65 -11.23 1.64
N GLU A 96 15.04 -11.27 2.83
CA GLU A 96 13.60 -11.13 3.02
C GLU A 96 13.13 -9.67 3.01
N MET A 97 14.06 -8.72 3.01
CA MET A 97 13.75 -7.28 3.10
C MET A 97 13.38 -6.66 1.75
N THR A 98 13.65 -7.34 0.63
CA THR A 98 13.41 -6.82 -0.72
C THR A 98 12.73 -7.85 -1.61
N VAL A 99 11.67 -7.43 -2.30
CA VAL A 99 10.98 -8.24 -3.32
C VAL A 99 11.44 -7.78 -4.68
N GLN A 100 11.96 -8.73 -5.47
CA GLN A 100 12.27 -8.55 -6.88
C GLN A 100 11.10 -9.08 -7.72
N PRO A 101 10.24 -8.24 -8.28
CA PRO A 101 9.19 -8.71 -9.17
C PRO A 101 9.78 -9.19 -10.51
N LEU A 102 9.04 -10.03 -11.23
CA LEU A 102 9.39 -10.45 -12.59
C LEU A 102 9.39 -9.29 -13.61
N SER A 103 8.79 -8.15 -13.23
CA SER A 103 8.69 -6.93 -14.03
C SER A 103 8.69 -5.72 -13.11
N GLY A 104 9.52 -4.73 -13.43
CA GLY A 104 9.66 -3.48 -12.68
C GLY A 104 10.79 -3.49 -11.64
N ALA A 105 10.88 -2.40 -10.86
CA ALA A 105 11.94 -2.25 -9.88
C ALA A 105 11.70 -3.03 -8.59
N ALA A 106 12.81 -3.48 -7.98
CA ALA A 106 12.86 -3.99 -6.63
C ALA A 106 12.17 -3.05 -5.64
N TYR A 107 11.51 -3.58 -4.61
CA TYR A 107 11.00 -2.76 -3.53
C TYR A 107 11.22 -3.40 -2.17
N THR A 108 11.36 -2.55 -1.15
CA THR A 108 11.49 -3.00 0.23
C THR A 108 10.13 -3.42 0.77
N VAL A 109 10.09 -4.52 1.54
CA VAL A 109 8.84 -5.01 2.14
C VAL A 109 8.28 -4.05 3.19
N TRP A 110 6.97 -4.07 3.35
CA TRP A 110 6.25 -3.14 4.25
C TRP A 110 6.73 -3.16 5.71
N PRO A 111 7.01 -4.31 6.36
CA PRO A 111 7.51 -4.33 7.74
C PRO A 111 8.78 -3.50 7.97
N VAL A 112 9.70 -3.52 7.00
CA VAL A 112 10.95 -2.74 7.06
C VAL A 112 10.65 -1.25 6.87
N MET A 113 9.75 -0.89 5.96
CA MET A 113 9.32 0.49 5.79
C MET A 113 8.61 1.01 7.05
N HIS A 114 7.70 0.23 7.63
CA HIS A 114 6.96 0.56 8.85
C HIS A 114 7.91 0.80 10.02
N THR A 115 8.80 -0.15 10.30
CA THR A 115 9.79 -0.05 11.39
C THR A 115 10.69 1.18 11.22
N TYR A 116 11.17 1.44 10.00
CA TYR A 116 11.95 2.65 9.71
C TYR A 116 11.17 3.94 9.96
N LEU A 117 9.94 4.04 9.44
CA LEU A 117 9.10 5.24 9.57
C LEU A 117 8.68 5.49 11.02
N THR A 118 8.37 4.42 11.77
CA THR A 118 8.07 4.50 13.20
C THR A 118 9.31 4.92 14.00
N GLY A 119 10.49 4.36 13.70
CA GLY A 119 11.75 4.76 14.33
C GLY A 119 12.12 6.23 14.07
N LYS A 120 11.88 6.72 12.84
CA LYS A 120 12.03 8.13 12.48
C LYS A 120 10.91 9.04 12.99
N LYS A 121 9.90 8.49 13.69
CA LYS A 121 8.73 9.21 14.21
C LYS A 121 8.09 10.10 13.14
N LEU A 122 7.83 9.52 11.96
CA LEU A 122 7.18 10.24 10.86
C LEU A 122 5.92 10.96 11.37
N LYS A 123 5.84 12.26 11.10
CA LYS A 123 4.68 13.06 11.49
C LYS A 123 3.55 12.81 10.50
N THR A 124 2.38 12.43 11.03
CA THR A 124 1.12 12.43 10.29
C THR A 124 0.31 13.66 10.73
N ILE A 125 -0.32 14.34 9.77
CA ILE A 125 -1.13 15.54 10.00
C ILE A 125 -2.53 15.36 9.41
N ASP A 126 -3.46 16.14 9.95
CA ASP A 126 -4.80 16.35 9.40
C ASP A 126 -4.77 17.36 8.24
N GLN A 127 -5.94 17.53 7.62
CA GLN A 127 -6.17 18.34 6.44
C GLN A 127 -6.09 19.84 6.77
N ASP A 128 -6.59 20.25 7.93
CA ASP A 128 -6.46 21.62 8.44
C ASP A 128 -5.01 22.04 8.64
N ALA A 129 -4.19 21.20 9.30
CA ALA A 129 -2.77 21.49 9.45
C ALA A 129 -2.05 21.44 8.10
N ALA A 130 -2.48 20.59 7.17
CA ALA A 130 -1.92 20.56 5.81
C ALA A 130 -2.18 21.89 5.08
N LEU A 131 -3.40 22.43 5.11
CA LEU A 131 -3.71 23.74 4.54
C LEU A 131 -2.91 24.87 5.21
N ALA A 132 -2.78 24.83 6.54
CA ALA A 132 -1.99 25.81 7.27
C ALA A 132 -0.51 25.78 6.87
N LEU A 133 0.03 24.59 6.58
CA LEU A 133 1.40 24.41 6.11
C LEU A 133 1.55 24.82 4.63
N MET A 134 0.57 24.53 3.78
CA MET A 134 0.56 24.98 2.38
C MET A 134 0.58 26.51 2.28
N LYS A 135 -0.21 27.20 3.12
CA LYS A 135 -0.18 28.67 3.23
C LYS A 135 1.19 29.22 3.65
N LYS A 136 1.99 28.42 4.36
CA LYS A 136 3.38 28.74 4.75
C LYS A 136 4.41 28.34 3.68
N GLY A 137 3.98 27.86 2.51
CA GLY A 137 4.85 27.45 1.40
C GLY A 137 5.31 25.99 1.45
N ALA A 138 4.60 25.12 2.15
CA ALA A 138 4.83 23.67 2.05
C ALA A 138 4.25 23.11 0.74
N TYR A 139 4.94 22.11 0.17
CA TYR A 139 4.49 21.45 -1.05
C TYR A 139 3.57 20.29 -0.70
N LEU A 140 2.34 20.35 -1.18
CA LEU A 140 1.42 19.22 -1.15
C LEU A 140 1.70 18.33 -2.36
N VAL A 141 2.07 17.07 -2.14
CA VAL A 141 2.51 16.14 -3.19
C VAL A 141 1.56 14.96 -3.26
N ASP A 142 0.99 14.76 -4.43
CA ASP A 142 0.16 13.61 -4.73
C ASP A 142 0.97 12.51 -5.41
N VAL A 143 1.03 11.35 -4.78
CA VAL A 143 1.79 10.19 -5.28
C VAL A 143 0.93 9.12 -5.96
N ARG A 144 -0.31 9.46 -6.31
CA ARG A 144 -1.18 8.63 -7.16
C ARG A 144 -0.65 8.55 -8.60
N LEU A 145 -1.31 7.76 -9.45
CA LEU A 145 -0.97 7.72 -10.88
C LEU A 145 -1.30 9.10 -11.50
N GLY A 146 -0.49 9.55 -12.46
CA GLY A 146 -0.73 10.85 -13.13
C GLY A 146 -2.14 10.97 -13.71
N ILE A 147 -2.64 9.89 -14.31
CA ILE A 147 -4.02 9.81 -14.84
C ILE A 147 -5.14 9.89 -13.78
N ASP A 148 -4.84 9.57 -12.51
CA ASP A 148 -5.80 9.73 -11.42
C ASP A 148 -5.75 11.16 -10.88
N PHE A 149 -4.60 11.84 -11.01
CA PHE A 149 -4.40 13.23 -10.66
C PHE A 149 -5.10 14.17 -11.66
N GLU A 150 -4.93 13.92 -12.96
CA GLU A 150 -5.57 14.67 -14.07
C GLU A 150 -7.11 14.59 -14.12
N LYS A 151 -7.71 13.72 -13.29
CA LYS A 151 -9.17 13.60 -13.18
C LYS A 151 -9.74 14.41 -12.03
N GLU A 152 -9.02 14.36 -10.91
CA GLU A 152 -9.34 15.11 -9.71
C GLU A 152 -8.15 15.07 -8.75
N HIS A 153 -7.81 16.20 -8.16
CA HIS A 153 -6.75 16.34 -7.16
C HIS A 153 -7.03 17.50 -6.20
N ALA A 154 -6.29 17.59 -5.09
CA ALA A 154 -6.42 18.70 -4.17
C ALA A 154 -5.83 19.98 -4.80
N VAL A 155 -6.49 21.12 -4.61
CA VAL A 155 -6.04 22.42 -5.13
C VAL A 155 -4.61 22.72 -4.66
N GLY A 156 -3.73 23.08 -5.60
CA GLY A 156 -2.33 23.38 -5.30
C GLY A 156 -1.45 22.17 -4.98
N ALA A 157 -1.95 20.94 -5.17
CA ALA A 157 -1.13 19.75 -5.10
C ALA A 157 -0.25 19.61 -6.36
N VAL A 158 0.93 19.00 -6.19
CA VAL A 158 1.86 18.68 -7.28
C VAL A 158 1.87 17.17 -7.49
N SER A 159 1.67 16.74 -8.73
CA SER A 159 1.71 15.32 -9.09
C SER A 159 3.14 14.81 -9.18
N VAL A 160 3.49 13.84 -8.35
CA VAL A 160 4.73 13.06 -8.48
C VAL A 160 4.41 11.59 -8.28
N PRO A 161 4.01 10.88 -9.36
CA PRO A 161 3.56 9.51 -9.27
C PRO A 161 4.63 8.56 -8.73
N LEU A 162 4.28 7.82 -7.70
CA LEU A 162 5.14 6.79 -7.13
C LEU A 162 5.21 5.53 -8.04
N PHE A 163 4.17 5.34 -8.85
CA PHE A 163 4.05 4.28 -9.84
C PHE A 163 3.74 4.91 -11.20
N ARG A 164 4.18 4.26 -12.27
CA ARG A 164 3.84 4.59 -13.65
C ARG A 164 3.16 3.40 -14.32
N ILE A 165 2.52 3.65 -15.46
CA ILE A 165 2.03 2.56 -16.31
C ILE A 165 3.25 1.76 -16.78
N THR A 166 3.17 0.43 -16.75
CA THR A 166 4.26 -0.44 -17.19
C THR A 166 4.70 -0.03 -18.60
N ALA A 167 5.92 0.50 -18.73
CA ALA A 167 6.46 1.06 -19.97
C ALA A 167 7.39 0.07 -20.70
N GLY A 168 7.89 -0.96 -19.99
CA GLY A 168 8.72 -2.02 -20.56
C GLY A 168 8.00 -2.83 -21.65
N ASN A 169 8.79 -3.45 -22.53
CA ASN A 169 8.29 -4.28 -23.64
C ASN A 169 8.74 -5.74 -23.52
N GLU A 170 9.15 -6.16 -22.33
CA GLU A 170 9.53 -7.55 -22.08
C GLU A 170 8.32 -8.48 -22.20
N GLN A 171 8.58 -9.77 -22.40
CA GLN A 171 7.51 -10.77 -22.58
C GLN A 171 6.56 -10.80 -21.38
N TRP A 172 7.10 -10.68 -20.16
CA TRP A 172 6.29 -10.58 -18.95
C TRP A 172 5.49 -9.28 -18.85
N ASP A 173 6.00 -8.16 -19.34
CA ASP A 173 5.25 -6.88 -19.35
C ASP A 173 4.01 -6.98 -20.25
N LYS A 174 4.15 -7.59 -21.42
CA LYS A 174 3.04 -7.82 -22.36
C LYS A 174 1.98 -8.73 -21.74
N ILE A 175 2.40 -9.84 -21.14
CA ILE A 175 1.51 -10.77 -20.43
C ILE A 175 0.79 -10.05 -19.29
N LYS A 176 1.52 -9.30 -18.45
CA LYS A 176 0.96 -8.54 -17.34
C LYS A 176 -0.07 -7.52 -17.82
N ARG A 177 0.19 -6.80 -18.93
CA ARG A 177 -0.79 -5.86 -19.52
C ARG A 177 -2.08 -6.57 -19.92
N VAL A 178 -1.99 -7.71 -20.61
CA VAL A 178 -3.17 -8.48 -21.06
C VAL A 178 -3.97 -9.01 -19.86
N VAL A 179 -3.31 -9.63 -18.89
CA VAL A 179 -3.97 -10.19 -17.70
C VAL A 179 -4.66 -9.08 -16.90
N MET A 180 -3.97 -7.97 -16.65
CA MET A 180 -4.55 -6.86 -15.87
C MET A 180 -5.71 -6.19 -16.63
N ALA A 181 -5.60 -6.02 -17.95
CA ALA A 181 -6.69 -5.48 -18.77
C ALA A 181 -7.93 -6.38 -18.73
N GLY A 182 -7.76 -7.70 -18.74
CA GLY A 182 -8.86 -8.65 -18.58
C GLY A 182 -9.59 -8.55 -17.23
N LEU A 183 -8.94 -7.99 -16.20
CA LEU A 183 -9.53 -7.70 -14.89
C LEU A 183 -10.00 -6.23 -14.77
N ASN A 184 -10.01 -5.48 -15.87
CA ASN A 184 -10.31 -4.04 -15.88
C ASN A 184 -9.35 -3.21 -15.01
N MET A 185 -8.11 -3.70 -14.84
CA MET A 185 -7.05 -3.07 -14.07
C MET A 185 -5.90 -2.62 -14.98
N ARG A 186 -5.11 -1.65 -14.55
CA ARG A 186 -3.94 -1.16 -15.29
C ARG A 186 -2.67 -1.84 -14.78
N ALA A 187 -1.84 -2.33 -15.69
CA ALA A 187 -0.50 -2.80 -15.34
C ALA A 187 0.38 -1.60 -14.95
N THR A 188 0.80 -1.57 -13.68
CA THR A 188 1.62 -0.50 -13.12
C THR A 188 2.95 -1.05 -12.61
N GLU A 189 3.98 -0.20 -12.63
CA GLU A 189 5.32 -0.48 -12.14
C GLU A 189 5.83 0.70 -11.30
N ARG A 190 6.82 0.43 -10.44
CA ARG A 190 7.51 1.47 -9.67
C ARG A 190 8.20 2.43 -10.64
N ASP A 191 8.07 3.74 -10.44
CA ASP A 191 8.80 4.71 -11.26
C ASP A 191 10.26 4.83 -10.76
N PRO A 192 11.27 4.41 -11.55
CA PRO A 192 12.68 4.58 -11.15
C PRO A 192 13.09 6.04 -11.04
N ALA A 193 12.39 6.97 -11.72
CA ALA A 193 12.68 8.40 -11.68
C ALA A 193 11.94 9.15 -10.55
N PHE A 194 11.27 8.44 -9.64
CA PHE A 194 10.44 9.06 -8.59
C PHE A 194 11.19 10.11 -7.76
N ILE A 195 12.41 9.81 -7.30
CA ILE A 195 13.21 10.73 -6.48
C ILE A 195 13.66 11.96 -7.27
N ASP A 196 14.05 11.78 -8.53
CA ASP A 196 14.46 12.87 -9.41
C ASP A 196 13.29 13.79 -9.75
N ASN A 197 12.12 13.21 -10.01
CA ASN A 197 10.88 13.92 -10.24
C ASN A 197 10.46 14.71 -8.99
N MET A 198 10.61 14.13 -7.79
CA MET A 198 10.38 14.85 -6.54
C MET A 198 11.35 16.01 -6.37
N LEU A 199 12.64 15.80 -6.64
CA LEU A 199 13.64 16.85 -6.52
C LEU A 199 13.32 18.03 -7.44
N LYS A 200 12.88 17.76 -8.67
CA LYS A 200 12.40 18.79 -9.61
C LYS A 200 11.15 19.50 -9.08
N ALA A 201 10.17 18.76 -8.56
CA ALA A 201 8.92 19.32 -8.02
C ALA A 201 9.15 20.27 -6.83
N VAL A 202 10.15 20.01 -5.97
CA VAL A 202 10.48 20.89 -4.83
C VAL A 202 11.53 21.96 -5.17
N GLY A 203 11.85 22.16 -6.45
CA GLY A 203 12.83 23.16 -6.89
C GLY A 203 14.28 22.86 -6.46
N GLY A 204 14.65 21.58 -6.39
CA GLY A 204 16.02 21.15 -6.10
C GLY A 204 16.40 21.14 -4.61
N ASN A 205 15.50 21.51 -3.70
CA ASN A 205 15.81 21.67 -2.29
C ASN A 205 15.13 20.62 -1.40
N LYS A 206 15.91 19.63 -0.95
CA LYS A 206 15.48 18.54 -0.07
C LYS A 206 15.07 18.97 1.35
N ARG A 207 15.34 20.23 1.74
CA ARG A 207 14.94 20.80 3.04
C ARG A 207 13.56 21.44 3.04
N LYS A 208 12.92 21.58 1.88
CA LYS A 208 11.56 22.09 1.78
C LYS A 208 10.60 21.13 2.46
N LYS A 209 9.58 21.68 3.11
CA LYS A 209 8.53 20.89 3.76
C LYS A 209 7.63 20.27 2.70
N VAL A 210 7.54 18.94 2.73
CA VAL A 210 6.74 18.15 1.79
C VAL A 210 5.66 17.40 2.54
N ILE A 211 4.41 17.57 2.11
CA ILE A 211 3.24 16.86 2.61
C ILE A 211 2.85 15.83 1.57
N VAL A 212 2.96 14.55 1.90
CA VAL A 212 2.72 13.44 0.96
C VAL A 212 1.31 12.90 1.14
N MET A 213 0.54 12.86 0.05
CA MET A 213 -0.79 12.26 -0.01
C MET A 213 -0.88 11.11 -1.01
N CYS A 214 -1.84 10.23 -0.80
CA CYS A 214 -2.31 9.29 -1.80
C CYS A 214 -3.85 9.25 -1.77
N SER A 215 -4.49 8.26 -2.39
CA SER A 215 -5.95 8.16 -2.38
C SER A 215 -6.54 8.05 -0.98
N VAL A 216 -6.05 7.12 -0.16
CA VAL A 216 -6.75 6.71 1.07
C VAL A 216 -6.04 7.13 2.36
N GLY A 217 -4.73 7.41 2.32
CA GLY A 217 -3.93 7.68 3.51
C GLY A 217 -3.74 6.43 4.39
N GLY A 218 -2.49 6.06 4.64
CA GLY A 218 -2.16 4.93 5.52
C GLY A 218 -2.18 5.31 6.98
N THR A 219 -1.83 4.36 7.85
CA THR A 219 -1.49 4.67 9.24
C THR A 219 -0.35 3.78 9.71
N LEU A 220 0.55 4.34 10.51
CA LEU A 220 1.59 3.58 11.22
C LEU A 220 1.07 2.98 12.53
N ASP A 221 -0.10 3.42 13.00
CA ASP A 221 -0.69 2.91 14.23
C ASP A 221 -1.15 1.47 14.06
N THR A 222 -0.67 0.62 14.97
CA THR A 222 -1.04 -0.80 15.05
C THR A 222 -2.28 -1.04 15.91
N VAL A 223 -2.78 0.00 16.57
CA VAL A 223 -3.91 -0.08 17.49
C VAL A 223 -5.12 0.58 16.85
N VAL A 224 -6.25 -0.12 16.82
CA VAL A 224 -7.52 0.47 16.42
C VAL A 224 -8.15 1.13 17.63
N ARG A 225 -8.61 2.36 17.45
CA ARG A 225 -9.40 3.07 18.46
C ARG A 225 -10.83 3.12 17.98
N VAL A 226 -11.76 2.76 18.86
CA VAL A 226 -13.19 2.90 18.59
C VAL A 226 -13.52 4.40 18.56
N ALA A 227 -14.04 4.90 17.43
CA ALA A 227 -14.32 6.33 17.26
C ALA A 227 -15.24 6.91 18.35
N SER A 228 -16.25 6.14 18.78
CA SER A 228 -17.24 6.60 19.76
C SER A 228 -16.76 6.62 21.21
N THR A 229 -15.89 5.68 21.59
CA THR A 229 -15.50 5.48 23.01
C THR A 229 -14.02 5.72 23.28
N GLY A 230 -13.21 5.88 22.24
CA GLY A 230 -11.74 5.98 22.33
C GLY A 230 -11.06 4.70 22.84
N LYS A 231 -11.82 3.64 23.12
CA LYS A 231 -11.28 2.37 23.62
C LYS A 231 -10.32 1.79 22.59
N LYS A 232 -9.13 1.40 23.07
CA LYS A 232 -8.11 0.72 22.29
C LYS A 232 -8.49 -0.75 22.18
N THR A 233 -8.49 -1.32 20.98
CA THR A 233 -8.52 -2.77 20.84
C THR A 233 -7.15 -3.31 21.23
N GLU A 234 -7.16 -4.36 22.07
CA GLU A 234 -5.96 -4.76 22.81
C GLU A 234 -4.86 -5.32 21.90
N THR A 235 -5.20 -5.97 20.79
CA THR A 235 -4.23 -6.31 19.73
C THR A 235 -4.97 -6.70 18.44
N ASP A 236 -4.94 -5.83 17.43
CA ASP A 236 -5.37 -6.20 16.08
C ASP A 236 -4.18 -6.86 15.35
N LYS A 237 -4.26 -8.18 15.15
CA LYS A 237 -3.21 -8.95 14.47
C LYS A 237 -3.08 -8.59 13.00
N ASP A 238 -4.15 -8.10 12.37
CA ASP A 238 -4.12 -7.68 10.96
C ASP A 238 -3.46 -6.32 10.79
N ARG A 239 -3.43 -5.50 11.86
CA ARG A 239 -2.69 -4.23 11.91
C ARG A 239 -1.32 -4.34 12.60
N ALA A 240 -0.69 -5.51 12.56
CA ALA A 240 0.64 -5.71 13.14
C ALA A 240 1.67 -4.65 12.68
N PHE A 241 1.54 -4.13 11.45
CA PHE A 241 2.37 -3.05 10.88
C PHE A 241 1.52 -1.86 10.40
N GLY A 242 0.38 -1.59 11.04
CA GLY A 242 -0.55 -0.54 10.61
C GLY A 242 -1.17 -0.81 9.24
N ARG A 243 -1.56 0.25 8.52
CA ARG A 243 -2.17 0.18 7.18
C ARG A 243 -1.24 0.73 6.12
N GLU A 244 -0.70 -0.16 5.32
CA GLU A 244 0.17 0.14 4.18
C GLU A 244 -0.58 0.93 3.10
N THR A 245 0.03 2.02 2.61
CA THR A 245 -0.45 2.77 1.44
C THR A 245 0.70 3.36 0.63
N ARG A 246 0.38 3.84 -0.58
CA ARG A 246 1.34 4.49 -1.48
C ARG A 246 2.03 5.70 -0.83
N SER A 247 1.31 6.53 -0.07
CA SER A 247 1.91 7.71 0.57
C SER A 247 2.97 7.34 1.61
N LEU A 248 2.76 6.29 2.41
CA LEU A 248 3.77 5.85 3.38
C LEU A 248 5.01 5.26 2.70
N LYS A 249 4.84 4.51 1.61
CA LYS A 249 5.97 4.05 0.78
C LYS A 249 6.77 5.22 0.20
N ALA A 250 6.09 6.24 -0.31
CA ALA A 250 6.73 7.45 -0.80
C ALA A 250 7.50 8.16 0.34
N CYS A 251 6.90 8.33 1.53
CA CYS A 251 7.59 8.92 2.67
C CYS A 251 8.89 8.18 3.02
N TYR A 252 8.86 6.84 3.00
CA TYR A 252 10.05 6.02 3.24
C TYR A 252 11.16 6.32 2.23
N GLU A 253 10.82 6.38 0.94
CA GLU A 253 11.80 6.65 -0.12
C GLU A 253 12.35 8.07 -0.07
N LEU A 254 11.51 9.05 0.23
CA LEU A 254 11.94 10.44 0.39
C LEU A 254 12.89 10.59 1.59
N MET A 255 12.53 10.02 2.74
CA MET A 255 13.41 10.05 3.91
C MET A 255 14.74 9.35 3.66
N ARG A 256 14.74 8.23 2.92
CA ARG A 256 15.98 7.54 2.52
C ARG A 256 16.80 8.32 1.50
N ALA A 257 16.16 9.08 0.62
CA ALA A 257 16.82 9.97 -0.34
C ALA A 257 17.38 11.26 0.29
N GLY A 258 17.17 11.47 1.59
CA GLY A 258 17.70 12.59 2.36
C GLY A 258 16.79 13.82 2.44
N PHE A 259 15.48 13.66 2.19
CA PHE A 259 14.52 14.72 2.48
C PHE A 259 14.32 14.84 3.99
N THR A 260 14.50 16.04 4.53
CA THR A 260 14.56 16.25 5.99
C THR A 260 13.22 16.58 6.62
N ASP A 261 12.29 17.16 5.86
CA ASP A 261 11.00 17.66 6.37
C ASP A 261 9.84 17.06 5.57
N VAL A 262 9.62 15.77 5.77
CA VAL A 262 8.56 14.98 5.12
C VAL A 262 7.45 14.71 6.15
N VAL A 263 6.22 15.01 5.76
CA VAL A 263 5.02 14.83 6.57
C VAL A 263 4.00 14.02 5.77
N HIS A 264 3.27 13.13 6.44
CA HIS A 264 2.23 12.30 5.83
C HIS A 264 0.84 12.90 6.07
N LEU A 265 0.01 12.97 5.03
CA LEU A 265 -1.39 13.40 5.15
C LEU A 265 -2.30 12.23 5.55
N GLN A 266 -3.00 12.36 6.67
CA GLN A 266 -4.01 11.41 7.13
C GLN A 266 -5.17 11.33 6.13
N GLY A 267 -5.73 10.12 5.93
CA GLY A 267 -6.90 9.86 5.06
C GLY A 267 -6.77 10.19 3.57
N GLY A 268 -5.65 10.79 3.14
CA GLY A 268 -5.37 11.09 1.76
C GLY A 268 -6.45 11.96 1.10
N LEU A 269 -6.59 11.82 -0.22
CA LEU A 269 -7.58 12.56 -0.99
C LEU A 269 -9.03 12.18 -0.66
N CYS A 270 -9.29 10.93 -0.27
CA CYS A 270 -10.63 10.48 0.09
C CYS A 270 -11.19 11.26 1.28
N GLU A 271 -10.40 11.41 2.35
CA GLU A 271 -10.80 12.21 3.52
C GLU A 271 -10.81 13.70 3.18
N TRP A 272 -9.85 14.20 2.40
CA TRP A 272 -9.85 15.58 1.89
C TRP A 272 -11.15 15.94 1.16
N ARG A 273 -11.62 15.06 0.27
CA ARG A 273 -12.89 15.25 -0.45
C ARG A 273 -14.08 15.13 0.50
N HIS A 274 -14.04 14.18 1.42
CA HIS A 274 -15.15 13.94 2.35
C HIS A 274 -15.41 15.14 3.28
N GLU A 275 -14.35 15.78 3.74
CA GLU A 275 -14.41 16.99 4.58
C GLU A 275 -14.74 18.26 3.80
N GLY A 276 -14.82 18.19 2.46
CA GLY A 276 -15.24 19.30 1.60
C GLY A 276 -14.14 20.32 1.28
N TYR A 277 -12.87 19.93 1.40
CA TYR A 277 -11.78 20.81 1.00
C TYR A 277 -11.69 20.99 -0.53
N PRO A 278 -11.10 22.10 -1.01
CA PRO A 278 -11.04 22.40 -2.44
C PRO A 278 -10.32 21.31 -3.25
N ILE A 279 -10.95 20.93 -4.37
CA ILE A 279 -10.41 20.01 -5.38
C ILE A 279 -10.48 20.65 -6.77
N GLU A 280 -9.55 20.26 -7.63
CA GLU A 280 -9.47 20.63 -9.04
C GLU A 280 -9.58 19.37 -9.92
N PRO A 281 -10.13 19.47 -11.14
CA PRO A 281 -10.11 18.39 -12.12
C PRO A 281 -8.67 18.06 -12.54
#